data_AF-A0A920VKW7-F1
#
_entry.id   AF-A0A920VKW7-F1
#
_cell.length_a   1.000
_cell.length_b   1.000
_cell.length_c   1.000
_cell.angle_alpha   90.00
_cell.angle_beta   90.00
_cell.angle_gamma   90.00
#
_symmetry.space_group_name_H-M   'P 1'
#
loop_
_entity.id
_entity.type
_entity.pdbx_description
1 polymer ?
#
loop_
_entity_poly.entity_id
_entity_poly.type
_entity_poly.pdbx_seq_one_letter_code
_entity_poly.pdbx_strand_id
1 'polypeptide(L)'
;MGAKTSEDAIRYSKARWAHSHCCPAALLDHPRNKSDAQLKLIVEHGGFVGVTTYPSFLPRGADPGDDCVAAIDYVVNLVGEDRVGIGTDFTQDQDAEFFEWLAWKGAWAAVYRSRFGGSTTAGRLSASFGVSQSDGGHGPPRLDREPKPQGTGRELGGVSAGGWGE
;
A
#
# COMPACT_ATOMS: atom_id res chain seq x y z
N MET A 1 -10.41 -9.54 -0.06
CA MET A 1 -10.63 -11.01 -0.06
C MET A 1 -10.19 -11.59 1.28
N GLY A 2 -11.01 -12.45 1.87
CA GLY A 2 -10.70 -13.16 3.12
C GLY A 2 -9.61 -14.22 2.94
N ALA A 3 -9.05 -14.70 4.05
CA ALA A 3 -7.94 -15.64 4.08
C ALA A 3 -8.21 -16.92 3.28
N LYS A 4 -9.21 -17.70 3.70
CA LYS A 4 -9.56 -19.00 3.10
C LYS A 4 -9.84 -18.91 1.59
N THR A 5 -10.66 -17.93 1.18
CA THR A 5 -10.97 -17.72 -0.24
C THR A 5 -9.73 -17.35 -1.05
N SER A 6 -8.81 -16.57 -0.49
CA SER A 6 -7.56 -16.20 -1.17
C SER A 6 -6.67 -17.43 -1.35
N GLU A 7 -6.56 -18.27 -0.32
CA GLU A 7 -5.75 -19.50 -0.35
C GLU A 7 -6.33 -20.53 -1.33
N ASP A 8 -7.64 -20.74 -1.31
CA ASP A 8 -8.32 -21.62 -2.27
C ASP A 8 -8.09 -21.12 -3.70
N ALA A 9 -8.23 -19.81 -3.93
CA ALA A 9 -8.00 -19.23 -5.25
C ALA A 9 -6.56 -19.45 -5.76
N ILE A 10 -5.55 -19.26 -4.89
CA ILE A 10 -4.15 -19.50 -5.24
C ILE A 10 -3.90 -20.98 -5.55
N ARG A 11 -4.50 -21.91 -4.79
CA ARG A 11 -4.27 -23.35 -4.94
C ARG A 11 -4.94 -23.95 -6.18
N TYR A 12 -6.13 -23.48 -6.53
CA TYR A 12 -6.94 -24.10 -7.60
C TYR A 12 -6.86 -23.35 -8.94
N SER A 13 -6.40 -22.10 -8.94
CA SER A 13 -6.26 -21.37 -10.19
C SER A 13 -5.09 -21.86 -11.02
N LYS A 14 -5.29 -21.89 -12.35
CA LYS A 14 -4.24 -22.17 -13.33
C LYS A 14 -3.47 -20.91 -13.73
N ALA A 15 -3.98 -19.74 -13.36
CA ALA A 15 -3.35 -18.45 -13.64
C ALA A 15 -2.55 -17.97 -12.43
N ARG A 16 -1.56 -17.12 -12.67
CA ARG A 16 -0.79 -16.46 -11.59
C ARG A 16 -1.69 -15.47 -10.87
N TRP A 17 -1.50 -15.38 -9.56
CA TRP A 17 -2.24 -14.47 -8.69
C TRP A 17 -1.37 -13.33 -8.22
N ALA A 18 -1.99 -12.17 -7.99
CA ALA A 18 -1.34 -11.04 -7.37
C ALA A 18 -2.15 -10.55 -6.16
N HIS A 19 -1.46 -10.23 -5.08
CA HIS A 19 -1.98 -9.33 -4.07
C HIS A 19 -1.61 -7.92 -4.48
N SER A 20 -2.53 -7.21 -5.15
CA SER A 20 -2.14 -5.96 -5.83
C SER A 20 -1.79 -4.79 -4.90
N HIS A 21 -2.39 -4.76 -3.72
CA HIS A 21 -2.15 -3.77 -2.68
C HIS A 21 -2.44 -4.42 -1.31
N CYS A 22 -1.40 -4.71 -0.54
CA CYS A 22 -1.53 -5.20 0.84
C CYS A 22 -0.30 -4.86 1.69
N CYS A 23 -0.46 -4.87 3.01
CA CYS A 23 0.65 -4.78 3.98
C CYS A 23 0.80 -6.11 4.74
N PRO A 24 1.99 -6.40 5.30
CA PRO A 24 2.21 -7.56 6.15
C PRO A 24 1.51 -7.38 7.51
N ALA A 25 0.83 -8.43 7.98
CA ALA A 25 0.16 -8.43 9.28
C ALA A 25 1.16 -8.39 10.45
N ALA A 26 2.43 -8.72 10.21
CA ALA A 26 3.50 -8.63 11.18
C ALA A 26 3.80 -7.18 11.63
N LEU A 27 3.61 -6.19 10.76
CA LEU A 27 3.76 -4.78 11.14
C LEU A 27 2.52 -4.26 11.85
N LEU A 28 1.34 -4.64 11.36
CA LEU A 28 0.09 -4.20 11.94
C LEU A 28 -0.99 -5.27 11.74
N ASP A 29 -1.54 -5.74 12.86
CA ASP A 29 -2.68 -6.65 12.85
C ASP A 29 -3.94 -5.89 12.40
N HIS A 30 -4.16 -5.90 11.10
CA HIS A 30 -5.31 -5.33 10.43
C HIS A 30 -5.91 -6.40 9.54
N PRO A 31 -7.24 -6.62 9.50
CA PRO A 31 -7.77 -7.80 8.82
C PRO A 31 -7.67 -7.74 7.28
N ARG A 32 -7.24 -6.60 6.73
CA ARG A 32 -6.87 -6.45 5.32
C ARG A 32 -5.43 -6.88 5.03
N ASN A 33 -4.57 -6.87 6.05
CA ASN A 33 -3.17 -7.26 5.97
C ASN A 33 -3.04 -8.78 5.86
N LYS A 34 -1.91 -9.23 5.32
CA LYS A 34 -1.67 -10.64 4.99
C LYS A 34 -0.66 -11.25 5.95
N SER A 35 -0.94 -12.46 6.40
CA SER A 35 0.02 -13.20 7.21
C SER A 35 1.20 -13.65 6.36
N ASP A 36 2.34 -13.92 7.01
CA ASP A 36 3.54 -14.39 6.33
C ASP A 36 3.30 -15.67 5.55
N ALA A 37 2.45 -16.56 6.08
CA ALA A 37 2.06 -17.79 5.40
C ALA A 37 1.33 -17.51 4.07
N GLN A 38 0.49 -16.47 4.02
CA GLN A 38 -0.23 -16.09 2.80
C GLN A 38 0.68 -15.44 1.77
N LEU A 39 1.62 -14.59 2.24
CA LEU A 39 2.62 -13.97 1.38
C LEU A 39 3.58 -15.00 0.78
N LYS A 40 3.97 -16.02 1.55
CA LYS A 40 4.76 -17.14 1.03
C LYS A 40 3.97 -17.99 0.05
N LEU A 41 2.72 -18.34 0.40
CA LEU A 41 1.87 -19.19 -0.45
C LEU A 41 1.69 -18.60 -1.86
N ILE A 42 1.42 -17.30 -1.98
CA ILE A 42 1.22 -16.68 -3.29
C ILE A 42 2.50 -16.73 -4.13
N VAL A 43 3.67 -16.54 -3.52
CA VAL A 43 4.96 -16.56 -4.22
C VAL A 43 5.39 -17.99 -4.58
N GLU A 44 5.15 -18.97 -3.71
CA GLU A 44 5.38 -20.40 -3.99
C GLU A 44 4.59 -20.88 -5.22
N HIS A 45 3.42 -20.29 -5.46
CA HIS A 45 2.57 -20.55 -6.62
C HIS A 45 2.89 -19.63 -7.82
N GLY A 46 4.03 -18.94 -7.82
CA GLY A 46 4.49 -18.07 -8.91
C GLY A 46 3.71 -16.77 -9.05
N GLY A 47 3.02 -16.35 -7.98
CA GLY A 47 2.32 -15.08 -7.90
C GLY A 47 3.20 -13.89 -7.50
N PHE A 48 2.55 -12.77 -7.22
CA PHE A 48 3.19 -11.47 -6.99
C PHE A 48 2.58 -10.70 -5.81
N VAL A 49 3.38 -9.90 -5.11
CA VAL A 49 2.93 -9.09 -3.97
C VAL A 49 3.20 -7.60 -4.21
N GLY A 50 2.13 -6.83 -4.35
CA GLY A 50 2.13 -5.37 -4.33
C GLY A 50 1.98 -4.84 -2.90
N VAL A 51 3.03 -4.20 -2.38
CA VAL A 51 3.03 -3.56 -1.06
C VAL A 51 2.39 -2.18 -1.17
N THR A 52 1.39 -1.93 -0.32
CA THR A 52 0.67 -0.66 -0.33
C THR A 52 1.25 0.35 0.65
N THR A 53 1.09 1.62 0.29
CA THR A 53 1.47 2.79 1.08
C THR A 53 0.25 3.44 1.74
N TYR A 54 -0.88 2.72 1.81
CA TYR A 54 -2.11 3.26 2.37
C TYR A 54 -2.01 3.46 3.89
N PRO A 55 -2.14 4.69 4.41
CA PRO A 55 -1.96 5.03 5.82
C PRO A 55 -2.69 4.11 6.81
N SER A 56 -3.91 3.70 6.46
CA SER A 56 -4.76 2.91 7.37
C SER A 56 -4.22 1.52 7.69
N PHE A 57 -3.31 0.99 6.88
CA PHE A 57 -2.76 -0.36 7.01
C PHE A 57 -1.36 -0.40 7.62
N LEU A 58 -0.81 0.77 7.92
CA LEU A 58 0.53 0.96 8.47
C LEU A 58 0.45 1.44 9.94
N PRO A 59 1.43 1.07 10.79
CA PRO A 59 1.42 1.37 12.22
C PRO A 59 1.21 2.85 12.57
N ARG A 60 1.91 3.77 11.88
CA ARG A 60 1.90 5.21 12.16
C ARG A 60 0.75 5.98 11.52
N GLY A 61 -0.11 5.33 10.75
CA GLY A 61 -1.29 6.00 10.19
C GLY A 61 -0.91 7.17 9.30
N ALA A 62 -1.31 8.38 9.72
CA ALA A 62 -1.22 9.63 8.95
C ALA A 62 0.21 10.09 8.59
N ASP A 63 1.25 9.47 9.18
CA ASP A 63 2.66 9.68 8.85
C ASP A 63 3.35 8.34 8.53
N PRO A 64 3.06 7.71 7.38
CA PRO A 64 3.48 6.34 7.10
C PRO A 64 4.90 6.25 6.49
N GLY A 65 5.66 7.35 6.40
CA GLY A 65 6.89 7.45 5.59
C GLY A 65 7.84 6.26 5.71
N ASP A 66 8.43 6.03 6.88
CA ASP A 66 9.33 4.88 7.06
C ASP A 66 8.58 3.55 7.25
N ASP A 67 7.28 3.57 7.53
CA ASP A 67 6.49 2.33 7.62
C ASP A 67 6.27 1.72 6.23
N CYS A 68 6.14 2.57 5.21
CA CYS A 68 6.11 2.14 3.81
C CYS A 68 7.40 1.40 3.44
N VAL A 69 8.55 1.99 3.79
CA VAL A 69 9.86 1.38 3.53
C VAL A 69 10.01 0.09 4.33
N ALA A 70 9.69 0.12 5.62
CA ALA A 70 9.73 -1.07 6.48
C ALA A 70 8.81 -2.19 5.97
N ALA A 71 7.64 -1.87 5.44
CA ALA A 71 6.73 -2.85 4.85
C ALA A 71 7.30 -3.48 3.58
N ILE A 72 7.89 -2.67 2.70
CA ILE A 72 8.54 -3.16 1.48
C ILE A 72 9.73 -4.05 1.85
N ASP A 73 10.61 -3.57 2.71
CA ASP A 73 11.79 -4.32 3.16
C ASP A 73 11.39 -5.64 3.84
N TYR A 74 10.33 -5.62 4.68
CA TYR A 74 9.83 -6.83 5.33
C TYR A 74 9.39 -7.88 4.31
N VAL A 75 8.60 -7.48 3.31
CA VAL A 75 8.07 -8.40 2.30
C VAL A 75 9.19 -8.89 1.38
N VAL A 76 10.11 -8.02 0.95
CA VAL A 76 11.29 -8.41 0.16
C VAL A 76 12.13 -9.43 0.91
N ASN A 77 12.41 -9.22 2.20
CA ASN A 77 13.16 -10.18 3.02
C ASN A 77 12.41 -11.51 3.21
N LEU A 78 11.08 -11.51 3.10
CA LEU A 78 10.26 -12.68 3.31
C LEU A 78 10.14 -13.56 2.05
N VAL A 79 9.99 -12.96 0.87
CA VAL A 79 9.62 -13.67 -0.37
C VAL A 79 10.55 -13.40 -1.57
N GLY A 80 11.56 -12.54 -1.42
CA GLY A 80 12.51 -12.18 -2.47
C GLY A 80 12.07 -10.96 -3.30
N GLU A 81 13.03 -10.21 -3.83
CA GLU A 81 12.79 -8.95 -4.53
C GLU A 81 12.05 -9.10 -5.87
N ASP A 82 12.27 -10.20 -6.60
CA ASP A 82 11.63 -10.46 -7.90
C ASP A 82 10.10 -10.62 -7.83
N ARG A 83 9.57 -10.81 -6.63
CA ARG A 83 8.17 -11.15 -6.36
C ARG A 83 7.41 -10.04 -5.64
N VAL A 84 8.05 -8.88 -5.49
CA VAL A 84 7.55 -7.74 -4.74
C VAL A 84 7.56 -6.49 -5.58
N GLY A 85 6.50 -5.70 -5.48
CA GLY A 85 6.40 -4.40 -6.14
C GLY A 85 5.56 -3.42 -5.32
N ILE A 86 5.41 -2.22 -5.86
CA ILE A 86 4.66 -1.14 -5.21
C ILE A 86 3.22 -1.11 -5.73
N GLY A 87 2.26 -1.11 -4.81
CA GLY A 87 0.82 -0.99 -5.07
C GLY A 87 0.20 0.10 -4.20
N THR A 88 0.49 1.35 -4.52
CA THR A 88 0.26 2.53 -3.65
C THR A 88 -1.17 2.71 -3.14
N ASP A 89 -2.18 2.20 -3.85
CA ASP A 89 -3.59 2.40 -3.53
C ASP A 89 -3.97 3.90 -3.50
N PHE A 90 -3.55 4.62 -4.55
CA PHE A 90 -3.74 6.06 -4.68
C PHE A 90 -5.23 6.45 -4.66
N THR A 91 -5.55 7.37 -3.76
CA THR A 91 -6.90 7.96 -3.58
C THR A 91 -6.85 9.49 -3.63
N GLN A 92 -5.93 10.02 -4.44
CA GLN A 92 -5.76 11.47 -4.60
C GLN A 92 -7.07 12.12 -5.11
N ASP A 93 -7.34 13.33 -4.61
CA ASP A 93 -8.51 14.15 -4.96
C ASP A 93 -9.88 13.50 -4.66
N GLN A 94 -9.91 12.52 -3.75
CA GLN A 94 -11.16 11.94 -3.25
C GLN A 94 -11.62 12.63 -1.96
N ASP A 95 -12.93 12.78 -1.82
CA ASP A 95 -13.56 13.46 -0.68
C ASP A 95 -13.96 12.47 0.43
N ALA A 96 -14.47 13.02 1.54
CA ALA A 96 -14.89 12.21 2.68
C ALA A 96 -16.04 11.25 2.33
N GLU A 97 -16.95 11.65 1.44
CA GLU A 97 -18.08 10.81 1.01
C GLU A 97 -17.59 9.56 0.26
N PHE A 98 -16.56 9.71 -0.58
CA PHE A 98 -15.91 8.59 -1.24
C PHE A 98 -15.35 7.57 -0.23
N PHE A 99 -14.64 8.03 0.80
CA PHE A 99 -14.10 7.15 1.82
C PHE A 99 -15.19 6.52 2.70
N GLU A 100 -16.27 7.24 2.99
CA GLU A 100 -17.43 6.69 3.68
C GLU A 100 -18.12 5.60 2.87
N TRP A 101 -18.28 5.81 1.56
CA TRP A 101 -18.82 4.82 0.63
C TRP A 101 -17.95 3.56 0.57
N LEU A 102 -16.63 3.71 0.46
CA LEU A 102 -15.67 2.60 0.51
C LEU A 102 -15.78 1.82 1.82
N ALA A 103 -15.86 2.54 2.94
CA ALA A 103 -15.88 1.93 4.25
C ALA A 103 -17.22 1.26 4.57
N TRP A 104 -18.34 1.77 4.04
CA TRP A 104 -19.65 1.11 4.05
C TRP A 104 -19.58 -0.22 3.31
N LYS A 105 -19.15 -0.23 2.03
CA LYS A 105 -19.10 -1.47 1.24
C LYS A 105 -18.07 -2.48 1.76
N GLY A 106 -17.04 -2.01 2.44
CA GLY A 106 -15.94 -2.84 2.95
C GLY A 106 -16.16 -3.47 4.33
N ALA A 107 -17.17 -3.07 5.11
CA ALA A 107 -17.29 -3.39 6.53
C ALA A 107 -16.14 -2.82 7.42
N TRP A 108 -15.48 -1.74 6.98
CA TRP A 108 -14.34 -1.11 7.68
C TRP A 108 -14.62 0.30 8.22
N ALA A 109 -15.86 0.78 8.10
CA ALA A 109 -16.26 2.12 8.54
C ALA A 109 -15.91 2.42 10.01
N ALA A 110 -15.96 1.42 10.89
CA ALA A 110 -15.56 1.57 12.29
C ALA A 110 -14.05 1.77 12.47
N VAL A 111 -13.22 1.04 11.70
CA VAL A 111 -11.74 1.13 11.77
C VAL A 111 -11.24 2.41 11.12
N TYR A 112 -11.85 2.81 9.99
CA TYR A 112 -11.53 4.08 9.35
C TYR A 112 -11.84 5.26 10.27
N ARG A 113 -13.03 5.29 10.87
CA ARG A 113 -13.40 6.34 11.84
C ARG A 113 -12.54 6.35 13.09
N SER A 114 -12.13 5.18 13.61
CA SER A 114 -11.30 5.12 14.82
C SER A 114 -9.86 5.58 14.58
N ARG A 115 -9.34 5.40 13.36
CA ARG A 115 -7.97 5.81 13.01
C ARG A 115 -7.86 7.24 12.49
N PHE A 116 -8.91 7.76 11.83
CA PHE A 116 -8.83 9.05 11.14
C PHE A 116 -9.80 10.12 11.66
N GLY A 117 -10.75 9.77 12.55
CA GLY A 117 -11.66 10.74 13.20
C GLY A 117 -12.70 11.34 12.26
N GLY A 118 -13.97 11.35 12.67
CA GLY A 118 -15.12 11.80 11.88
C GLY A 118 -15.28 13.31 11.70
N SER A 119 -14.23 14.07 11.36
CA SER A 119 -14.38 15.48 10.98
C SER A 119 -13.63 15.79 9.68
N THR A 120 -14.39 15.90 8.59
CA THR A 120 -14.05 16.60 7.34
C THR A 120 -12.62 16.41 6.86
N THR A 121 -12.30 15.17 6.50
CA THR A 121 -10.98 14.69 6.04
C THR A 121 -10.71 15.02 4.57
N ALA A 122 -10.98 16.25 4.13
CA ALA A 122 -10.42 16.75 2.87
C ALA A 122 -9.09 17.51 3.13
N GLY A 123 -8.95 18.12 4.32
CA GLY A 123 -7.81 18.99 4.62
C GLY A 123 -6.59 18.31 5.27
N ARG A 124 -6.71 17.06 5.72
CA ARG A 124 -5.63 16.40 6.51
C ARG A 124 -4.82 15.37 5.71
N LEU A 125 -5.35 14.87 4.59
CA LEU A 125 -4.59 14.05 3.63
C LEU A 125 -3.68 14.89 2.72
N SER A 126 -4.01 16.17 2.47
CA SER A 126 -3.14 17.09 1.73
C SER A 126 -1.90 17.51 2.54
N ALA A 127 -1.99 17.50 3.87
CA ALA A 127 -0.93 17.96 4.76
C ALA A 127 0.26 16.98 4.87
N SER A 128 0.03 15.67 4.73
CA SER A 128 1.09 14.65 4.87
C SER A 128 2.08 14.61 3.69
N PHE A 129 1.77 15.27 2.57
CA PHE A 129 2.63 15.34 1.38
C PHE A 129 3.19 16.74 1.10
N GLY A 130 2.96 17.73 1.97
CA GLY A 130 3.54 19.07 1.81
C GLY A 130 3.12 19.81 0.53
N VAL A 131 1.93 19.53 -0.02
CA VAL A 131 1.39 20.29 -1.16
C VAL A 131 0.48 21.39 -0.62
N SER A 132 1.00 22.62 -0.55
CA SER A 132 0.13 23.79 -0.39
C SER A 132 -0.72 23.93 -1.65
N GLN A 133 -2.04 24.05 -1.48
CA GLN A 133 -2.93 24.46 -2.57
C GLN A 133 -2.41 25.77 -3.17
N SER A 134 -1.96 25.73 -4.43
CA SER A 134 -1.91 26.91 -5.27
C SER A 134 -3.15 26.91 -6.15
N ASP A 135 -3.96 27.95 -5.99
CA ASP A 135 -5.16 28.22 -6.77
C ASP A 135 -4.89 28.09 -8.28
N GLY A 136 -5.77 27.34 -8.96
CA GLY A 136 -6.06 27.49 -10.39
C GLY A 136 -4.96 27.13 -11.38
N GLY A 137 -5.01 25.90 -11.92
CA GLY A 137 -4.31 25.56 -13.16
C GLY A 137 -4.36 24.08 -13.50
N HIS A 138 -5.14 23.70 -14.51
CA HIS A 138 -5.09 22.36 -15.10
C HIS A 138 -3.72 22.13 -15.75
N GLY A 139 -2.88 21.32 -15.10
CA GLY A 139 -1.64 20.76 -15.63
C GLY A 139 -0.93 19.91 -14.57
N PRO A 140 -0.24 18.81 -14.94
CA PRO A 140 0.49 18.00 -13.97
C PRO A 140 1.62 18.84 -13.33
N PRO A 141 1.80 18.80 -12.00
CA PRO A 141 2.87 19.53 -11.33
C PRO A 141 4.25 19.01 -11.78
N ARG A 142 5.15 19.92 -12.15
CA ARG A 142 6.57 19.60 -12.39
C ARG A 142 7.26 19.45 -11.03
N LEU A 143 8.02 18.38 -10.84
CA LEU A 143 8.94 18.25 -9.71
C LEU A 143 10.19 19.08 -9.97
N ASP A 144 10.33 20.21 -9.29
CA ASP A 144 11.55 21.01 -9.24
C ASP A 144 12.09 21.05 -7.80
N ARG A 145 12.80 19.98 -7.41
CA ARG A 145 13.96 19.98 -6.49
C ARG A 145 14.41 18.55 -6.20
N GLU A 146 15.58 18.19 -6.71
CA GLU A 146 16.30 16.98 -6.29
C GLU A 146 16.99 17.21 -4.93
N PRO A 147 16.77 16.35 -3.93
CA PRO A 147 17.66 16.27 -2.78
C PRO A 147 18.91 15.45 -3.12
N LYS A 148 20.10 16.01 -2.86
CA LYS A 148 21.38 15.32 -3.04
C LYS A 148 21.50 14.13 -2.08
N PRO A 149 21.95 12.94 -2.54
CA PRO A 149 22.13 11.79 -1.67
C PRO A 149 23.39 11.94 -0.81
N GLN A 150 23.23 11.83 0.51
CA GLN A 150 24.31 11.51 1.44
C GLN A 150 23.92 10.23 2.17
N GLY A 151 24.66 9.15 1.91
CA GLY A 151 24.55 7.90 2.68
C GLY A 151 24.44 6.66 1.79
N THR A 152 25.41 5.77 1.97
CA THR A 152 25.63 4.46 1.33
C THR A 152 24.37 3.58 1.26
N GLY A 153 23.70 3.51 0.11
CA GLY A 153 22.55 2.65 -0.13
C GLY A 153 22.88 1.47 -1.05
N ARG A 154 22.49 0.24 -0.66
CA ARG A 154 22.33 -0.87 -1.61
C ARG A 154 21.22 -0.49 -2.60
N GLU A 155 21.45 -0.70 -3.89
CA GLU A 155 20.44 -0.49 -4.92
C GLU A 155 19.25 -1.43 -4.72
N LEU A 156 18.05 -0.88 -4.59
CA LEU A 156 16.77 -1.60 -4.63
C LEU A 156 16.33 -1.81 -6.10
N GLY A 157 17.23 -2.34 -6.93
CA GLY A 157 17.06 -2.42 -8.39
C GLY A 157 15.87 -3.26 -8.88
N GLY A 158 15.31 -4.13 -8.04
CA GLY A 158 14.26 -5.08 -8.42
C GLY A 158 12.81 -4.65 -8.13
N VAL A 159 12.56 -3.71 -7.23
CA VAL A 159 11.20 -3.48 -6.65
C VAL A 159 10.27 -2.63 -7.54
N SER A 160 10.70 -2.30 -8.77
CA SER A 160 9.91 -1.49 -9.72
C SER A 160 9.06 -2.35 -10.67
N ALA A 161 8.40 -1.71 -11.64
CA ALA A 161 7.46 -2.32 -12.60
C ALA A 161 7.94 -3.63 -13.28
N GLY A 162 9.24 -3.93 -13.27
CA GLY A 162 9.81 -5.19 -13.76
C GLY A 162 9.20 -6.44 -13.13
N GLY A 163 8.93 -6.45 -11.81
CA GLY A 163 8.34 -7.61 -11.14
C GLY A 163 6.90 -7.92 -11.58
N TRP A 164 6.17 -6.94 -12.14
CA TRP A 164 4.80 -7.14 -12.61
C TRP A 164 4.70 -7.76 -14.00
N GLY A 165 5.79 -7.74 -14.77
CA GLY A 165 5.79 -8.08 -16.20
C GLY A 165 6.21 -9.51 -16.55
N GLU A 166 6.73 -10.28 -15.59
CA GLU A 166 7.37 -11.58 -15.84
C GLU A 166 6.55 -12.81 -15.42
#